data_AF-A0A9W7VY05-F1
#
_entry.id   AF-A0A9W7VY05-F1
#
_cell.length_a   1.000
_cell.length_b   1.000
_cell.length_c   1.000
_cell.angle_alpha   90.00
_cell.angle_beta   90.00
_cell.angle_gamma   90.00
#
_symmetry.space_group_name_H-M   'P 1'
#
loop_
_entity.id
_entity.type
_entity.pdbx_description
1 polymer ?
#
loop_
_entity_poly.entity_id
_entity_poly.type
_entity_poly.pdbx_seq_one_letter_code
_entity_poly.pdbx_strand_id
1 'polypeptide(L)'
;MKLGFAIGVSKARGGSQAQEVHRMLQRPWLEEGFLSDQDAGGCRVHYTIMNKVDDQGEVERAMEEVRGSFRGDRGTAVGFGLWRYDRGWWRFEQEYLFGGAWPEFEDFHDRVPAGV
;
A
#
# COMPACT_ATOMS: atom_id res chain seq x y z
N MET A 1 -19.38 3.10 -13.96
CA MET A 1 -18.36 2.15 -13.46
C MET A 1 -17.29 2.97 -12.79
N LYS A 2 -16.87 2.62 -11.57
CA LYS A 2 -15.80 3.34 -10.88
C LYS A 2 -14.45 2.93 -11.49
N LEU A 3 -13.64 3.91 -11.90
CA LEU A 3 -12.37 3.71 -12.60
C LEU A 3 -11.18 3.96 -11.66
N GLY A 4 -10.00 3.48 -12.05
CA GLY A 4 -8.76 3.67 -11.31
C GLY A 4 -7.57 2.94 -11.93
N PHE A 5 -6.37 3.30 -11.49
CA PHE A 5 -5.13 2.62 -11.88
C PHE A 5 -4.08 2.71 -10.78
N ALA A 6 -3.04 1.90 -10.92
CA ALA A 6 -2.01 1.73 -9.93
C ALA A 6 -0.64 1.44 -10.57
N ILE A 7 0.41 1.66 -9.78
CA ILE A 7 1.78 1.24 -10.11
C ILE A 7 2.07 -0.06 -9.37
N GLY A 8 2.28 -1.14 -10.12
CA GLY A 8 2.61 -2.44 -9.54
C GLY A 8 4.02 -2.46 -8.95
N VAL A 9 4.18 -3.14 -7.81
CA VAL A 9 5.50 -3.41 -7.23
C VAL A 9 6.10 -4.63 -7.93
N SER A 10 7.34 -4.50 -8.41
CA SER A 10 8.02 -5.60 -9.11
C SER A 10 8.23 -6.80 -8.19
N LYS A 11 7.89 -8.01 -8.66
CA LYS A 11 8.13 -9.26 -7.94
C LYS A 11 9.59 -9.44 -7.52
N ALA A 12 10.51 -9.06 -8.41
CA ALA A 12 11.95 -9.17 -8.18
C ALA A 12 12.50 -8.09 -7.24
N ARG A 13 11.72 -7.04 -6.92
CA ARG A 13 12.14 -5.92 -6.08
C ARG A 13 11.07 -5.61 -5.03
N GLY A 14 10.92 -6.50 -4.06
CA GLY A 14 10.02 -6.34 -2.91
C GLY A 14 8.63 -6.96 -3.08
N GLY A 15 8.13 -7.12 -4.32
CA GLY A 15 6.76 -7.63 -4.55
C GLY A 15 6.52 -9.03 -4.00
N SER A 16 7.44 -9.97 -4.22
CA SER A 16 7.32 -11.34 -3.67
C SER A 16 7.42 -11.36 -2.14
N GLN A 17 8.28 -10.54 -1.56
CA GLN A 17 8.45 -10.44 -0.10
C GLN A 17 7.18 -9.84 0.54
N ALA A 18 6.60 -8.79 -0.06
CA ALA A 18 5.35 -8.21 0.39
C ALA A 18 4.16 -9.18 0.27
N GLN A 19 4.12 -10.01 -0.78
CA GLN A 19 3.13 -11.08 -0.90
C GLN A 19 3.27 -12.15 0.18
N GLU A 20 4.50 -12.43 0.64
CA GLU A 20 4.74 -13.33 1.77
C GLU A 20 4.19 -12.75 3.08
N VAL A 21 4.55 -11.49 3.39
CA VAL A 21 4.02 -10.78 4.57
C VAL A 21 2.50 -10.74 4.55
N HIS A 22 1.88 -10.42 3.41
CA HIS A 22 0.44 -10.47 3.25
C HIS A 22 -0.13 -11.86 3.59
N ARG A 23 0.44 -12.94 3.05
CA ARG A 23 -0.04 -14.31 3.32
C ARG A 23 0.09 -14.69 4.79
N MET A 24 1.19 -14.28 5.43
CA MET A 24 1.41 -14.51 6.86
C MET A 24 0.35 -13.83 7.73
N LEU A 25 -0.02 -12.59 7.40
CA LEU A 25 -1.06 -11.83 8.11
C LEU A 25 -2.47 -12.35 7.80
N GLN A 26 -2.73 -12.66 6.53
CA GLN A 26 -4.04 -13.09 6.06
C GLN A 26 -4.46 -14.45 6.63
N ARG A 27 -3.52 -15.39 6.78
CA ARG A 27 -3.81 -16.76 7.21
C ARG A 27 -4.59 -16.84 8.54
N PRO A 28 -4.13 -16.25 9.66
CA PRO A 28 -4.88 -16.32 10.92
C PRO A 28 -6.28 -15.68 10.80
N TRP A 29 -6.40 -14.53 10.12
CA TRP A 29 -7.71 -13.89 9.92
C TRP A 29 -8.66 -14.70 9.05
N LEU A 30 -8.12 -15.44 8.08
CA LEU A 30 -8.89 -16.37 7.26
C LEU A 30 -9.38 -17.56 8.09
N GLU A 31 -8.50 -18.15 8.92
CA GLU A 31 -8.84 -19.27 9.82
C GLU A 31 -9.90 -18.87 10.86
N GLU A 32 -9.86 -17.63 11.33
CA GLU A 32 -10.85 -17.06 12.27
C GLU A 32 -12.17 -16.65 11.59
N GLY A 33 -12.25 -16.69 10.25
CA GLY A 33 -13.44 -16.26 9.51
C GLY A 33 -13.70 -14.75 9.57
N PHE A 34 -12.66 -13.95 9.83
CA PHE A 34 -12.75 -12.49 9.99
C PHE A 34 -12.81 -11.75 8.64
N LEU A 35 -12.24 -12.35 7.59
CA LEU A 35 -12.06 -11.69 6.29
C LEU A 35 -13.34 -11.74 5.44
N SER A 36 -13.57 -10.67 4.67
CA SER A 36 -14.53 -10.70 3.56
C SER A 36 -14.02 -11.59 2.43
N ASP A 37 -14.89 -11.98 1.49
CA ASP A 37 -14.50 -12.72 0.28
C ASP A 37 -13.41 -11.99 -0.53
N GLN A 38 -13.47 -10.66 -0.54
CA GLN A 38 -12.48 -9.83 -1.22
C GLN A 38 -11.12 -9.90 -0.50
N ASP A 39 -11.13 -9.76 0.84
CA ASP A 39 -9.92 -9.75 1.65
C ASP A 39 -9.30 -11.14 1.82
N ALA A 40 -10.09 -12.20 1.62
CA ALA A 40 -9.62 -13.59 1.51
C ALA A 40 -8.93 -13.89 0.16
N GLY A 41 -9.02 -12.96 -0.80
CA GLY A 41 -8.44 -13.09 -2.13
C GLY A 41 -6.91 -12.98 -2.19
N GLY A 42 -6.38 -13.03 -3.41
CA GLY A 42 -4.94 -12.88 -3.66
C GLY A 42 -4.45 -11.43 -3.57
N CYS A 43 -3.17 -11.25 -3.23
CA CYS A 43 -2.54 -9.94 -3.16
C CYS A 43 -1.80 -9.57 -4.45
N ARG A 44 -2.18 -8.47 -5.08
CA ARG A 44 -1.36 -7.78 -6.09
C ARG A 44 -0.80 -6.51 -5.45
N VAL A 45 0.46 -6.53 -5.05
CA VAL A 45 1.08 -5.40 -4.34
C VAL A 45 1.26 -4.23 -5.31
N HIS A 46 0.70 -3.08 -4.97
CA HIS A 46 0.73 -1.89 -5.82
C HIS A 46 0.57 -0.61 -4.99
N TYR A 47 0.98 0.51 -5.57
CA TYR A 47 0.59 1.85 -5.12
C TYR A 47 -0.60 2.31 -5.94
N THR A 48 -1.73 2.56 -5.29
CA THR A 48 -2.89 3.12 -5.96
C THR A 48 -2.63 4.59 -6.27
N ILE A 49 -2.80 4.99 -7.54
CA ILE A 49 -2.67 6.39 -7.95
C ILE A 49 -4.05 7.04 -8.05
N MET A 50 -5.01 6.32 -8.60
CA MET A 50 -6.41 6.76 -8.65
C MET A 50 -7.33 5.61 -8.27
N ASN A 51 -8.34 5.91 -7.45
CA ASN A 51 -9.33 4.95 -6.97
C ASN A 51 -10.72 5.57 -7.00
N LYS A 52 -11.71 4.81 -7.48
CA LYS A 52 -13.14 5.20 -7.47
C LYS A 52 -13.44 6.53 -8.18
N VAL A 53 -12.78 6.79 -9.29
CA VAL A 53 -12.99 7.98 -10.13
C VAL A 53 -14.18 7.76 -11.08
N ASP A 54 -14.98 8.80 -11.29
CA ASP A 54 -16.14 8.75 -12.20
C ASP A 54 -15.82 9.20 -13.63
N ASP A 55 -14.83 10.09 -13.79
CA ASP A 55 -14.43 10.64 -15.09
C ASP A 55 -13.30 9.80 -15.73
N GLN A 56 -13.58 9.23 -16.90
CA GLN A 56 -12.61 8.45 -17.66
C GLN A 56 -11.48 9.31 -18.25
N GLY A 57 -11.79 10.52 -18.73
CA GLY A 57 -10.80 11.42 -19.32
C GLY A 57 -9.78 11.92 -18.29
N GLU A 58 -10.19 12.06 -17.02
CA GLU A 58 -9.25 12.31 -15.92
C GLU A 58 -8.30 11.13 -15.68
N VAL A 59 -8.83 9.91 -15.67
CA VAL A 59 -8.02 8.69 -15.48
C VAL A 59 -7.02 8.50 -16.63
N GLU A 60 -7.45 8.71 -17.87
CA GLU A 60 -6.60 8.57 -19.05
C GLU A 60 -5.46 9.60 -19.04
N ARG A 61 -5.77 10.86 -18.75
CA ARG A 61 -4.77 11.94 -18.66
C ARG A 61 -3.73 11.67 -17.58
N ALA A 62 -4.18 11.26 -16.38
CA ALA A 62 -3.28 10.91 -15.28
C ALA A 62 -2.44 9.68 -15.61
N MET A 63 -3.00 8.70 -16.31
CA MET A 63 -2.25 7.52 -16.76
C MET A 63 -1.19 7.88 -17.80
N GLU A 64 -1.50 8.74 -18.75
CA GLU A 64 -0.54 9.26 -19.74
C GLU A 64 0.59 10.05 -19.06
N GLU A 65 0.25 10.91 -18.10
CA GLU A 65 1.24 11.65 -17.33
C GLU A 65 2.19 10.70 -16.59
N VAL A 66 1.65 9.72 -15.85
CA VAL A 66 2.46 8.74 -15.12
C VAL A 66 3.33 7.93 -16.07
N ARG A 67 2.81 7.49 -17.22
CA ARG A 67 3.61 6.78 -18.24
C ARG A 67 4.73 7.65 -18.81
N GLY A 68 4.46 8.95 -19.01
CA GLY A 68 5.40 9.90 -19.59
C GLY A 68 6.50 10.34 -18.62
N SER A 69 6.19 10.47 -17.32
CA SER A 69 7.07 11.11 -16.34
C SER A 69 7.69 10.14 -15.32
N PHE A 70 6.98 9.08 -14.90
CA PHE A 70 7.49 8.17 -13.88
C PHE A 70 8.64 7.32 -14.42
N ARG A 71 9.70 7.17 -13.64
CA ARG A 71 10.90 6.39 -14.01
C ARG A 71 11.19 5.24 -13.04
N GLY A 72 10.27 4.96 -12.12
CA GLY A 72 10.52 4.06 -11.02
C GLY A 72 11.11 4.79 -9.82
N ASP A 73 10.84 4.24 -8.65
CA ASP A 73 11.46 4.66 -7.40
C ASP A 73 11.79 3.42 -6.57
N ARG A 74 12.66 3.57 -5.57
CA ARG A 74 13.08 2.51 -4.66
C ARG A 74 13.10 3.01 -3.24
N GLY A 75 12.60 2.16 -2.35
CA GLY A 75 12.70 2.32 -0.92
C GLY A 75 12.70 0.96 -0.24
N THR A 76 12.90 0.98 1.07
CA THR A 76 12.77 -0.20 1.92
C THR A 76 11.54 -0.03 2.77
N ALA A 77 10.60 -0.98 2.68
CA ALA A 77 9.52 -1.07 3.64
C ALA A 77 10.11 -1.50 4.99
N VAL A 78 9.92 -0.69 6.02
CA VAL A 78 10.48 -0.93 7.36
C VAL A 78 9.47 -1.47 8.35
N GLY A 79 8.21 -1.61 7.94
CA GLY A 79 7.13 -2.10 8.80
C GLY A 79 5.77 -2.01 8.12
N PHE A 80 4.71 -2.14 8.92
CA PHE A 80 3.33 -1.90 8.51
C PHE A 80 2.55 -1.17 9.62
N GLY A 81 1.58 -0.37 9.20
CA GLY A 81 0.65 0.31 10.10
C GLY A 81 -0.70 -0.41 10.15
N LEU A 82 -1.28 -0.49 11.34
CA LEU A 82 -2.67 -0.84 11.56
C LEU A 82 -3.52 0.44 11.52
N TRP A 83 -4.55 0.41 10.69
CA TRP A 83 -5.46 1.52 10.48
C TRP A 83 -6.90 1.06 10.63
N ARG A 84 -7.70 1.87 11.30
CA ARG A 84 -9.15 1.67 11.37
C ARG A 84 -9.84 2.57 10.36
N TYR A 85 -10.67 1.97 9.52
CA TYR A 85 -11.57 2.72 8.64
C TYR A 85 -12.80 3.16 9.42
N ASP A 86 -13.09 4.46 9.40
CA ASP A 86 -14.22 5.08 10.09
C ASP A 86 -14.92 6.08 9.16
N ARG A 87 -15.96 5.60 8.47
CA ARG A 87 -16.88 6.41 7.63
C ARG A 87 -16.17 7.34 6.63
N GLY A 88 -15.14 6.84 5.95
CA GLY A 88 -14.37 7.62 4.96
C GLY A 88 -13.00 8.06 5.45
N TRP A 89 -12.73 7.94 6.75
CA TRP A 89 -11.47 8.36 7.36
C TRP A 89 -10.65 7.15 7.79
N TRP A 90 -9.35 7.20 7.56
CA TRP A 90 -8.41 6.25 8.15
C TRP A 90 -7.86 6.84 9.43
N ARG A 91 -8.00 6.10 10.53
CA ARG A 91 -7.40 6.47 11.82
C ARG A 91 -6.24 5.53 12.08
N PHE A 92 -5.06 6.11 12.29
CA PHE A 92 -3.88 5.35 12.69
C PHE A 92 -4.10 4.78 14.09
N GLU A 93 -3.84 3.49 14.26
CA GLU A 93 -3.97 2.80 15.55
C GLU A 93 -2.59 2.41 16.09
N GLN A 94 -1.78 1.73 15.28
CA GLN A 94 -0.47 1.24 15.71
C GLN A 94 0.47 1.02 14.53
N GLU A 95 1.78 1.10 14.77
CA GLU A 95 2.82 0.71 13.83
C GLU A 95 3.58 -0.52 14.33
N TYR A 96 3.96 -1.39 13.39
CA TYR A 96 4.79 -2.57 13.61
C TYR A 96 6.02 -2.50 12.70
N LEU A 97 7.18 -2.25 13.29
CA LEU A 97 8.44 -2.20 12.57
C LEU A 97 9.03 -3.61 12.39
N PHE A 98 9.50 -3.90 11.19
CA PHE A 98 10.34 -5.06 10.94
C PHE A 98 11.66 -4.86 11.69
N GLY A 99 11.96 -5.75 12.64
CA GLY A 99 13.16 -5.66 13.50
C GLY A 99 12.97 -4.85 14.78
N GLY A 100 11.79 -4.27 15.03
CA GLY A 100 11.43 -3.66 16.32
C GLY A 100 12.00 -2.27 16.59
N ALA A 101 12.75 -1.69 15.65
CA ALA A 101 13.25 -0.32 15.72
C ALA A 101 13.36 0.27 14.30
N TRP A 102 13.32 1.60 14.21
CA TRP A 102 13.61 2.28 12.96
C TRP A 102 15.06 2.02 12.59
N PRO A 103 15.37 1.78 11.30
CA PRO A 103 16.77 1.68 10.90
C PRO A 103 17.45 3.02 11.16
N GLU A 104 18.67 2.99 11.69
CA GLU A 104 19.51 4.17 11.75
C GLU A 104 19.90 4.55 10.32
N PHE A 105 19.20 5.53 9.76
CA PHE A 105 19.56 6.19 8.52
C PHE A 105 20.05 7.59 8.85
N GLU A 106 21.17 8.03 8.25
CA GLU A 106 21.79 9.33 8.54
C GLU A 106 20.87 10.55 8.25
N ASP A 107 19.75 10.40 7.53
CA ASP A 107 18.97 11.53 6.99
C ASP A 107 17.43 11.48 7.16
N PHE A 108 16.84 10.49 7.85
CA PHE A 108 15.38 10.30 7.80
C PHE A 108 14.56 11.02 8.89
N HIS A 109 15.21 11.49 9.97
CA HIS A 109 14.51 12.01 11.15
C HIS A 109 13.73 13.32 10.94
N ASP A 110 13.96 14.04 9.84
CA ASP A 110 13.38 15.38 9.61
C ASP A 110 12.15 15.43 8.67
N ARG A 111 11.60 14.30 8.21
CA ARG A 111 10.62 14.32 7.07
C ARG A 111 9.29 13.60 7.23
N VAL A 112 8.88 13.17 8.42
CA VAL A 112 7.48 12.75 8.63
C VAL A 112 6.77 13.84 9.43
N PRO A 113 5.93 14.70 8.81
CA PRO A 113 5.04 15.56 9.57
C PRO A 113 4.14 14.67 10.43
N ALA A 114 4.11 14.93 11.73
CA ALA A 114 3.10 14.36 12.60
C ALA A 114 1.71 14.81 12.11
N GLY A 115 0.95 13.87 11.56
CA GLY A 115 -0.46 14.06 11.21
C GLY A 115 -0.72 14.30 9.73
N VAL A 116 -1.30 13.27 9.10
CA VAL A 116 -2.31 13.42 8.04
C VAL A 116 -3.52 12.58 8.46
#